data_AF-A0A852H2F9-F1
#
_entry.id   AF-A0A852H2F9-F1
#
_cell.length_a   1.000
_cell.length_b   1.000
_cell.length_c   1.000
_cell.angle_alpha   90.00
_cell.angle_beta   90.00
_cell.angle_gamma   90.00
#
_symmetry.space_group_name_H-M   'P 1'
#
loop_
_entity.id
_entity.type
_entity.pdbx_description
1 polymer ?
#
loop_
_entity_poly.entity_id
_entity_poly.type
_entity_poly.pdbx_seq_one_letter_code
_entity_poly.pdbx_strand_id
1 'polypeptide(L)'
;SPRLVLHFESGGFLAFYNCRMHWCSSPRADPASDILSVEFHRGRALEALRSPDPICYTLLDQRYFSGLGNIIKNEILYLAKIHPLTQGSLLALSDLEHLLDCAVQFSSDWLRSKLCGKGLHPRIYQKEQCPLGHAVTKGTLGPPGGFKRLTWWCPHCQPEVLPGDENPSPVT
;
A
#
# COMPACT_ATOMS: atom_id res chain seq x y z
N SER A 1 10.44 23.18 9.90
CA SER A 1 11.52 22.89 10.87
C SER A 1 11.67 21.39 11.05
N PRO A 2 12.87 20.87 11.42
CA PRO A 2 13.04 19.46 11.77
C PRO A 2 12.16 19.10 12.97
N ARG A 3 11.64 17.87 12.98
CA ARG A 3 10.83 17.31 14.08
C ARG A 3 11.69 16.83 15.25
N LEU A 4 12.91 16.38 14.97
CA LEU A 4 13.93 15.96 15.92
C LEU A 4 15.31 16.19 15.31
N VAL A 5 16.26 16.62 16.14
CA VAL A 5 17.69 16.65 15.80
C VAL A 5 18.44 15.92 16.91
N LEU A 6 19.20 14.90 16.53
CA LEU A 6 20.09 14.16 17.42
C LEU A 6 21.52 14.64 17.17
N HIS A 7 22.19 15.18 18.19
CA HIS A 7 23.60 15.55 18.13
C HIS A 7 24.45 14.45 18.74
N PHE A 8 25.60 14.16 18.13
CA PHE A 8 26.52 13.12 18.57
C PHE A 8 27.82 13.75 19.07
N GLU A 9 28.47 13.09 20.04
CA GLU A 9 29.74 13.56 20.62
C GLU A 9 30.86 13.70 19.59
N SER A 10 30.79 12.92 18.50
CA SER A 10 31.71 13.04 17.35
C SER A 10 31.54 14.32 16.53
N GLY A 11 30.60 15.20 16.89
CA GLY A 11 30.31 16.47 16.21
C GLY A 11 29.29 16.36 15.07
N GLY A 12 28.80 15.16 14.76
CA GLY A 12 27.75 14.94 13.76
C GLY A 12 26.33 15.18 14.29
N PHE A 13 25.35 15.25 13.39
CA PHE A 13 23.93 15.27 13.76
C PHE A 13 23.04 14.51 12.77
N LEU A 14 21.89 14.02 13.24
CA LEU A 14 20.80 13.49 12.43
C LEU A 14 19.57 14.38 12.60
N ALA A 15 19.01 14.89 11.50
CA ALA A 15 17.81 15.69 11.51
C ALA A 15 16.66 14.97 10.80
N PHE A 16 15.53 14.85 11.49
CA PHE A 16 14.34 14.14 11.01
C PHE A 16 13.28 15.15 10.56
N TYR A 17 12.86 15.07 9.30
CA TYR A 17 11.85 15.96 8.70
C TYR A 17 10.57 15.18 8.37
N ASN A 18 9.42 15.85 8.37
CA ASN A 18 8.14 15.32 7.87
C ASN A 18 7.72 13.92 8.38
N CYS A 19 8.01 13.60 9.64
CA CYS A 19 7.71 12.30 10.25
C CYS A 19 6.83 12.44 11.51
N ARG A 20 6.16 11.34 11.88
CA ARG A 20 5.59 11.14 13.21
C ARG A 20 6.57 10.31 14.03
N MET A 21 6.70 10.67 15.31
CA MET A 21 7.56 9.97 16.26
C MET A 21 6.71 9.48 17.40
N HIS A 22 6.99 8.27 17.86
CA HIS A 22 6.37 7.67 19.03
C HIS A 22 7.43 6.92 19.82
N TRP A 23 7.31 6.93 21.14
CA TRP A 23 8.12 6.09 22.01
C TRP A 23 7.74 4.63 21.79
N CYS A 24 8.74 3.74 21.75
CA CYS A 24 8.52 2.30 21.68
C CYS A 24 9.49 1.60 22.63
N SER A 25 9.04 0.52 23.26
CA SER A 25 9.85 -0.33 24.14
C SER A 25 10.79 -1.28 23.38
N SER A 26 10.53 -1.53 22.09
CA SER A 26 11.40 -2.31 21.21
C SER A 26 11.53 -1.63 19.84
N PRO A 27 12.75 -1.47 19.29
CA PRO A 27 12.95 -0.88 17.98
C PRO A 27 12.61 -1.82 16.82
N ARG A 28 12.32 -3.11 17.08
CA ARG A 28 12.01 -4.08 16.01
C ARG A 28 10.53 -4.00 15.63
N ALA A 29 10.27 -3.73 14.35
CA ALA A 29 8.99 -4.05 13.74
C ALA A 29 8.73 -5.56 13.88
N ASP A 30 7.47 -5.95 14.08
CA ASP A 30 7.08 -7.37 14.08
C ASP A 30 7.44 -7.98 12.71
N PRO A 31 8.39 -8.94 12.62
CA PRO A 31 8.78 -9.56 11.35
C PRO A 31 7.60 -10.22 10.62
N ALA A 32 6.54 -10.59 11.35
CA ALA A 32 5.32 -11.12 10.77
C ALA A 32 4.48 -10.08 10.01
N SER A 33 4.74 -8.78 10.22
CA SER A 33 4.05 -7.66 9.56
C SER A 33 4.87 -7.00 8.46
N ASP A 34 6.17 -7.28 8.38
CA ASP A 34 7.08 -6.68 7.39
C ASP A 34 6.92 -7.39 6.04
N ILE A 35 6.47 -6.65 5.02
CA ILE A 35 6.18 -7.19 3.68
C ILE A 35 7.41 -7.80 2.97
N LEU A 36 8.63 -7.47 3.40
CA LEU A 36 9.88 -7.98 2.85
C LEU A 36 10.54 -9.04 3.72
N SER A 37 9.96 -9.33 4.89
CA SER A 37 10.47 -10.36 5.80
C SER A 37 10.11 -11.76 5.30
N VAL A 38 11.03 -12.71 5.46
CA VAL A 38 10.75 -14.14 5.23
C VAL A 38 9.73 -14.70 6.23
N GLU A 39 9.55 -14.04 7.37
CA GLU A 39 8.59 -14.39 8.41
C GLU A 39 7.22 -13.73 8.20
N PHE A 40 7.04 -12.98 7.10
CA PHE A 40 5.79 -12.28 6.80
C PHE A 40 4.58 -13.22 6.85
N HIS A 41 3.65 -12.93 7.75
CA HIS A 41 2.54 -13.84 8.04
C HIS A 41 1.37 -13.58 7.10
N ARG A 42 1.44 -14.16 5.90
CA ARG A 42 0.43 -14.01 4.84
C ARG A 42 -1.01 -14.26 5.30
N GLY A 43 -1.26 -15.27 6.13
CA GLY A 43 -2.62 -15.55 6.65
C GLY A 43 -3.22 -14.41 7.48
N ARG A 44 -2.40 -13.71 8.28
CA ARG A 44 -2.82 -12.57 9.12
C ARG A 44 -3.10 -11.35 8.24
N ALA A 45 -2.27 -11.15 7.21
CA ALA A 45 -2.48 -10.12 6.21
C ALA A 45 -3.78 -10.34 5.42
N LEU A 46 -4.04 -11.57 4.96
CA LEU A 46 -5.28 -11.93 4.25
C LEU A 46 -6.51 -11.73 5.13
N GLU A 47 -6.45 -12.13 6.40
CA GLU A 47 -7.55 -11.92 7.34
C GLU A 47 -7.85 -10.43 7.54
N ALA A 48 -6.82 -9.59 7.67
CA ALA A 48 -7.00 -8.14 7.73
C ALA A 48 -7.62 -7.57 6.44
N LEU A 49 -7.20 -8.06 5.27
CA LEU A 49 -7.72 -7.65 3.97
C LEU A 49 -9.17 -8.07 3.72
N ARG A 50 -9.73 -9.03 4.47
CA ARG A 50 -11.14 -9.43 4.38
C ARG A 50 -12.09 -8.54 5.19
N SER A 51 -11.56 -7.56 5.91
CA SER A 51 -12.38 -6.60 6.67
C SER A 51 -13.35 -5.84 5.76
N PRO A 52 -14.48 -5.34 6.29
CA PRO A 52 -15.41 -4.48 5.55
C PRO A 52 -14.87 -3.06 5.34
N ASP A 53 -13.58 -2.83 5.59
CA ASP A 53 -12.92 -1.56 5.34
C ASP A 53 -12.47 -1.46 3.87
N PRO A 54 -12.42 -0.25 3.29
CA PRO A 54 -11.78 -0.02 2.01
C PRO A 54 -10.35 -0.57 1.96
N ILE A 55 -10.04 -1.34 0.92
CA ILE A 55 -8.76 -2.06 0.79
C ILE A 55 -7.55 -1.14 0.93
N CYS A 56 -7.66 0.11 0.44
CA CYS A 56 -6.55 1.06 0.50
C CYS A 56 -6.27 1.59 1.92
N TYR A 57 -7.19 1.42 2.87
CA TYR A 57 -6.98 1.77 4.29
C TYR A 57 -6.20 0.65 4.98
N THR A 58 -6.65 -0.59 4.80
CA THR A 58 -6.01 -1.78 5.35
C THR A 58 -4.56 -1.93 4.87
N LEU A 59 -4.29 -1.68 3.59
CA LEU A 59 -2.93 -1.72 3.02
C LEU A 59 -1.94 -0.71 3.62
N LEU A 60 -2.41 0.34 4.30
CA LEU A 60 -1.56 1.32 4.97
C LEU A 60 -1.44 1.08 6.47
N ASP A 61 -2.13 0.07 7.00
CA ASP A 61 -2.05 -0.29 8.41
C ASP A 61 -0.76 -1.05 8.70
N GLN A 62 0.17 -0.36 9.36
CA GLN A 62 1.49 -0.91 9.66
C GLN A 62 1.46 -2.07 10.67
N ARG A 63 0.31 -2.35 11.31
CA ARG A 63 0.12 -3.55 12.14
C ARG A 63 0.14 -4.84 11.31
N TYR A 64 -0.25 -4.74 10.03
CA TYR A 64 -0.36 -5.88 9.12
C TYR A 64 0.59 -5.77 7.92
N PHE A 65 0.89 -4.55 7.48
CA PHE A 65 1.66 -4.25 6.27
C PHE A 65 2.76 -3.22 6.53
N SER A 66 3.64 -3.53 7.49
CA SER A 66 4.83 -2.72 7.74
C SER A 66 5.68 -2.62 6.47
N GLY A 67 6.06 -1.39 6.11
CA GLY A 67 6.81 -1.09 4.89
C GLY A 67 5.94 -0.69 3.69
N LEU A 68 4.64 -0.97 3.69
CA LEU A 68 3.76 -0.47 2.63
C LEU A 68 3.49 1.03 2.77
N GLY A 69 3.97 1.78 1.79
CA GLY A 69 3.77 3.22 1.66
C GLY A 69 2.75 3.59 0.58
N ASN A 70 2.45 4.89 0.47
CA ASN A 70 1.45 5.39 -0.47
C ASN A 70 1.76 5.03 -1.93
N ILE A 71 3.02 5.08 -2.35
CA ILE A 71 3.41 4.74 -3.72
C ILE A 71 3.10 3.26 -4.00
N ILE A 72 3.59 2.35 -3.16
CA ILE A 72 3.36 0.91 -3.32
C ILE A 72 1.86 0.63 -3.36
N LYS A 73 1.09 1.17 -2.39
CA LYS A 73 -0.36 1.02 -2.34
C LYS A 73 -1.05 1.36 -3.67
N ASN A 74 -0.70 2.49 -4.29
CA ASN A 74 -1.30 2.88 -5.57
C ASN A 74 -0.94 1.89 -6.69
N GLU A 75 0.34 1.52 -6.78
CA GLU A 75 0.84 0.65 -7.84
C GLU A 75 0.28 -0.77 -7.74
N ILE A 76 0.22 -1.36 -6.55
CA ILE A 76 -0.24 -2.73 -6.35
C ILE A 76 -1.75 -2.85 -6.58
N LEU A 77 -2.54 -1.84 -6.22
CA LEU A 77 -3.97 -1.81 -6.51
C LEU A 77 -4.23 -1.70 -8.02
N TYR A 78 -3.40 -0.94 -8.74
CA TYR A 78 -3.47 -0.90 -10.19
C TYR A 78 -3.08 -2.23 -10.83
N LEU A 79 -2.01 -2.87 -10.36
CA LEU A 79 -1.57 -4.18 -10.85
C LEU A 79 -2.63 -5.26 -10.62
N ALA A 80 -3.24 -5.27 -9.43
CA ALA A 80 -4.30 -6.20 -9.06
C ALA A 80 -5.68 -5.83 -9.63
N LYS A 81 -5.81 -4.69 -10.33
CA LYS A 81 -7.08 -4.18 -10.90
C LYS A 81 -8.19 -3.95 -9.87
N ILE A 82 -7.83 -3.61 -8.63
CA ILE A 82 -8.78 -3.38 -7.54
C ILE A 82 -8.96 -1.89 -7.30
N HIS A 83 -10.21 -1.43 -7.21
CA HIS A 83 -10.51 -0.04 -6.86
C HIS A 83 -10.12 0.24 -5.40
N PRO A 84 -9.49 1.39 -5.09
CA PRO A 84 -9.00 1.68 -3.74
C PRO A 84 -10.09 1.74 -2.67
N LEU A 85 -11.34 2.02 -3.05
CA LEU A 85 -12.48 2.09 -2.13
C LEU A 85 -13.29 0.80 -2.03
N THR A 86 -13.02 -0.21 -2.86
CA THR A 86 -13.67 -1.51 -2.71
C THR A 86 -13.37 -2.07 -1.32
N GLN A 87 -14.43 -2.51 -0.64
CA GLN A 87 -14.29 -3.15 0.67
C GLN A 87 -13.62 -4.50 0.53
N GLY A 88 -12.72 -4.82 1.45
CA GLY A 88 -12.02 -6.09 1.48
C GLY A 88 -12.94 -7.30 1.49
N SER A 89 -14.04 -7.21 2.24
CA SER A 89 -15.07 -8.24 2.35
C SER A 89 -15.84 -8.55 1.07
N LEU A 90 -15.77 -7.68 0.05
CA LEU A 90 -16.44 -7.86 -1.24
C LEU A 90 -15.55 -8.53 -2.29
N LEU A 91 -14.25 -8.69 -2.01
CA LEU A 91 -13.28 -9.26 -2.94
C LEU A 91 -13.21 -10.78 -2.78
N ALA A 92 -13.07 -11.49 -3.90
CA ALA A 92 -12.80 -12.92 -3.86
C ALA A 92 -11.43 -13.17 -3.19
N LEU A 93 -11.29 -14.31 -2.51
CA LEU A 93 -10.03 -14.68 -1.85
C LEU A 93 -8.86 -14.68 -2.86
N SER A 94 -9.09 -15.17 -4.08
CA SER A 94 -8.09 -15.17 -5.14
C SER A 94 -7.59 -13.78 -5.51
N ASP A 95 -8.46 -12.76 -5.47
CA ASP A 95 -8.08 -11.38 -5.75
C ASP A 95 -7.24 -10.80 -4.62
N LEU A 96 -7.57 -11.13 -3.37
CA LEU A 96 -6.79 -10.74 -2.19
C LEU A 96 -5.42 -11.41 -2.16
N GLU A 97 -5.33 -12.69 -2.54
CA GLU A 97 -4.07 -13.42 -2.68
C GLU A 97 -3.22 -12.81 -3.79
N HIS A 98 -3.82 -12.50 -4.94
CA HIS A 98 -3.13 -11.84 -6.05
C HIS A 98 -2.63 -10.43 -5.68
N LEU A 99 -3.44 -9.66 -4.94
CA LEU A 99 -3.03 -8.36 -4.40
C LEU A 99 -1.83 -8.50 -3.46
N LEU A 100 -1.82 -9.52 -2.61
CA LEU A 100 -0.72 -9.78 -1.68
C LEU A 100 0.57 -10.17 -2.42
N ASP A 101 0.45 -10.97 -3.47
CA ASP A 101 1.59 -11.31 -4.34
C ASP A 101 2.14 -10.07 -5.05
N CYS A 102 1.25 -9.22 -5.57
CA CYS A 102 1.64 -7.93 -6.14
C CYS A 102 2.38 -7.06 -5.10
N ALA A 103 1.93 -7.06 -3.84
CA ALA A 103 2.56 -6.30 -2.76
C ALA A 103 3.99 -6.78 -2.47
N VAL A 104 4.19 -8.08 -2.29
CA VAL A 104 5.51 -8.68 -2.00
C VAL A 104 6.46 -8.48 -3.19
N GLN A 105 6.00 -8.80 -4.40
CA GLN A 105 6.82 -8.73 -5.62
C GLN A 105 7.23 -7.28 -5.91
N PHE A 106 6.28 -6.34 -5.94
CA PHE A 106 6.57 -4.94 -6.21
C PHE A 106 7.52 -4.33 -5.18
N SER A 107 7.30 -4.63 -3.89
CA SER A 107 8.15 -4.11 -2.81
C SER A 107 9.58 -4.64 -2.93
N SER A 108 9.73 -5.93 -3.22
CA SER A 108 11.04 -6.58 -3.38
C SER A 108 11.81 -6.04 -4.58
N ASP A 109 11.14 -5.90 -5.73
CA ASP A 109 11.72 -5.35 -6.95
C ASP A 109 12.09 -3.88 -6.77
N TRP A 110 11.25 -3.11 -6.09
CA TRP A 110 11.53 -1.70 -5.84
C TRP A 110 12.73 -1.52 -4.91
N LEU A 111 12.83 -2.31 -3.83
CA LEU A 111 14.00 -2.29 -2.95
C LEU A 111 15.27 -2.63 -3.74
N ARG A 112 15.24 -3.71 -4.54
CA ARG A 112 16.39 -4.10 -5.38
C ARG A 112 16.80 -3.00 -6.34
N SER A 113 15.83 -2.38 -7.04
CA SER A 113 16.06 -1.26 -7.94
C SER A 113 16.76 -0.11 -7.22
N LYS A 114 16.27 0.26 -6.02
CA LYS A 114 16.86 1.31 -5.18
C LYS A 114 18.28 1.00 -4.74
N LEU A 115 18.56 -0.24 -4.33
CA LEU A 115 19.91 -0.68 -3.94
C LEU A 115 20.89 -0.65 -5.11
N CYS A 116 20.42 -0.88 -6.34
CA CYS A 116 21.20 -0.72 -7.57
C CYS A 116 21.29 0.74 -8.06
N GLY A 117 20.86 1.72 -7.27
CA GLY A 117 20.87 3.14 -7.62
C GLY A 117 19.85 3.55 -8.69
N LYS A 118 18.88 2.67 -9.02
CA LYS A 118 17.83 2.94 -10.01
C LYS A 118 16.60 3.56 -9.34
N GLY A 119 15.90 4.37 -10.12
CA GLY A 119 14.65 5.01 -9.72
C GLY A 119 13.45 4.04 -9.76
N LEU A 120 12.30 4.53 -9.28
CA LEU A 120 11.01 3.93 -9.61
C LEU A 120 10.44 4.64 -10.83
N HIS A 121 9.83 3.88 -11.74
CA HIS A 121 8.98 4.41 -12.79
C HIS A 121 7.54 3.97 -12.50
N PRO A 122 6.75 4.78 -11.77
CA PRO A 122 5.39 4.41 -11.42
C PRO A 122 4.48 4.33 -12.64
N ARG A 123 3.55 3.38 -12.63
CA ARG A 123 2.53 3.19 -13.66
C ARG A 123 1.30 4.06 -13.43
N ILE A 124 0.93 4.31 -12.17
CA ILE A 124 -0.29 5.04 -11.81
C ILE A 124 -0.01 6.23 -10.89
N TYR A 125 0.97 6.13 -10.00
CA TYR A 125 1.26 7.19 -9.03
C TYR A 125 1.71 8.48 -9.72
N GLN A 126 1.01 9.59 -9.45
CA GLN A 126 1.26 10.90 -10.08
C GLN A 126 1.20 10.87 -11.62
N LYS A 127 0.37 9.99 -12.18
CA LYS A 127 0.09 9.94 -13.63
C LYS A 127 -1.28 10.54 -13.95
N GLU A 128 -1.39 11.07 -15.16
CA GLU A 128 -2.65 11.55 -15.74
C GLU A 128 -3.34 10.48 -16.58
N GLN A 129 -2.56 9.55 -17.16
CA GLN A 129 -3.04 8.42 -17.93
C GLN A 129 -2.39 7.13 -17.42
N CYS A 130 -3.15 6.03 -17.41
CA CYS A 130 -2.61 4.71 -17.10
C CYS A 130 -1.86 4.14 -18.32
N PRO A 131 -1.10 3.04 -18.16
CA PRO A 131 -0.40 2.38 -19.27
C PRO A 131 -1.25 1.99 -20.50
N LEU A 132 -2.58 1.91 -20.37
CA LEU A 132 -3.52 1.64 -21.46
C LEU A 132 -4.10 2.91 -22.11
N GLY A 133 -3.70 4.10 -21.64
CA GLY A 133 -4.16 5.40 -22.15
C GLY A 133 -5.43 5.94 -21.50
N HIS A 134 -6.06 5.21 -20.57
CA HIS A 134 -7.24 5.70 -19.85
C HIS A 134 -6.88 6.81 -18.86
N ALA A 135 -7.80 7.75 -18.63
CA ALA A 135 -7.63 8.83 -17.66
C ALA A 135 -7.51 8.31 -16.22
N VAL A 136 -6.57 8.86 -15.47
CA VAL A 136 -6.33 8.57 -14.05
C VAL A 136 -7.08 9.57 -13.20
N THR A 137 -7.84 9.06 -12.22
CA THR A 137 -8.50 9.86 -11.19
C THR A 137 -7.63 9.92 -9.95
N LYS A 138 -7.73 11.02 -9.20
CA LYS A 138 -7.07 11.18 -7.90
C LYS A 138 -8.02 11.70 -6.82
N GLY A 139 -7.82 11.26 -5.59
CA GLY A 139 -8.65 11.60 -4.45
C GLY A 139 -7.91 11.47 -3.13
N THR A 140 -8.34 12.21 -2.11
CA THR A 140 -7.73 12.18 -0.77
C THR A 140 -8.46 11.16 0.10
N LEU A 141 -7.86 9.97 0.24
CA LEU A 141 -8.49 8.81 0.87
C LEU A 141 -7.75 8.42 2.15
N GLY A 142 -8.49 7.94 3.16
CA GLY A 142 -7.93 7.42 4.41
C GLY A 142 -9.05 7.09 5.40
N PRO A 143 -8.73 6.35 6.47
CA PRO A 143 -9.72 5.92 7.44
C PRO A 143 -10.37 7.11 8.17
N PRO A 144 -11.61 6.97 8.67
CA PRO A 144 -12.27 7.98 9.49
C PRO A 144 -11.40 8.42 10.67
N GLY A 145 -11.25 9.72 10.89
CA GLY A 145 -10.37 10.27 11.94
C GLY A 145 -8.87 10.04 11.72
N GLY A 146 -8.48 9.34 10.65
CA GLY A 146 -7.09 9.02 10.32
C GLY A 146 -6.46 9.99 9.32
N PHE A 147 -5.18 9.75 9.04
CA PHE A 147 -4.44 10.55 8.07
C PHE A 147 -4.84 10.16 6.64
N LYS A 148 -5.33 11.13 5.88
CA LYS A 148 -5.70 10.93 4.48
C LYS A 148 -4.50 11.15 3.56
N ARG A 149 -4.43 10.37 2.48
CA ARG A 149 -3.36 10.43 1.48
C ARG A 149 -3.95 10.57 0.09
N LEU A 150 -3.29 11.36 -0.75
CA LEU A 150 -3.63 11.44 -2.16
C LEU A 150 -3.42 10.06 -2.80
N THR A 151 -4.44 9.57 -3.50
CA THR A 151 -4.53 8.24 -4.10
C THR A 151 -4.86 8.42 -5.56
N TRP A 152 -4.23 7.62 -6.44
CA TRP A 152 -4.43 7.62 -7.89
C TRP A 152 -4.92 6.25 -8.32
N TRP A 153 -5.91 6.22 -9.20
CA TRP A 153 -6.44 4.98 -9.77
C TRP A 153 -7.02 5.24 -11.15
N CYS A 154 -7.14 4.19 -11.95
CA CYS A 154 -7.81 4.25 -13.26
C CYS A 154 -9.22 3.65 -13.12
N PRO A 155 -10.30 4.45 -13.20
CA PRO A 155 -11.67 3.94 -13.03
C PRO A 155 -12.05 2.85 -14.04
N HIS A 156 -11.45 2.88 -15.24
CA HIS A 156 -11.69 1.87 -16.27
C HIS A 156 -10.97 0.54 -15.98
N CYS A 157 -9.75 0.58 -15.43
CA CYS A 157 -8.99 -0.63 -15.11
C CYS A 157 -9.31 -1.19 -13.73
N GLN A 158 -9.86 -0.36 -12.84
CA GLN A 158 -10.12 -0.66 -11.44
C GLN A 158 -11.59 -0.29 -11.14
N PRO A 159 -12.57 -1.05 -11.66
CA PRO A 159 -13.97 -0.81 -11.36
C PRO A 159 -14.24 -1.01 -9.86
N GLU A 160 -15.08 -0.16 -9.28
CA GLU A 160 -15.51 -0.30 -7.90
C GLU A 160 -16.53 -1.44 -7.78
N VAL A 161 -16.36 -2.30 -6.78
CA VAL A 161 -17.30 -3.37 -6.48
C VAL A 161 -18.19 -2.87 -5.35
N LEU A 162 -19.49 -2.78 -5.60
CA LEU A 162 -20.47 -2.31 -4.63
C LEU A 162 -21.21 -3.49 -3.97
N PRO A 163 -21.71 -3.32 -2.73
CA PRO A 163 -22.56 -4.32 -2.11
C PRO A 163 -23.80 -4.60 -2.98
N GLY A 164 -23.96 -5.85 -3.43
CA GLY A 164 -25.05 -6.28 -4.30
C GLY A 164 -24.65 -6.59 -5.74
N ASP A 165 -23.41 -6.27 -6.15
CA ASP A 165 -22.81 -6.77 -7.39
C ASP A 165 -22.34 -8.23 -7.20
N GLU A 166 -23.27 -9.16 -7.00
CA GLU A 166 -22.96 -10.59 -7.13
C GLU A 166 -22.61 -10.85 -8.60
N ASN A 167 -21.32 -11.05 -8.89
CA ASN A 167 -20.83 -11.33 -10.23
C ASN A 167 -21.59 -12.54 -10.84
N PRO A 168 -22.20 -12.42 -12.03
CA PRO A 168 -22.52 -13.60 -12.81
C PRO A 168 -21.20 -14.27 -13.21
N SER A 169 -21.12 -15.58 -12.98
CA SER A 169 -20.03 -16.47 -13.37
C SER A 169 -19.45 -16.18 -14.77
N PRO A 170 -18.18 -16.54 -15.05
CA PRO A 170 -17.60 -16.33 -16.37
C PRO A 170 -18.44 -17.06 -17.41
N VAL A 171 -18.89 -16.33 -18.43
CA VAL A 171 -19.45 -16.93 -19.65
C VAL A 171 -18.35 -17.81 -20.26
N THR A 172 -18.75 -19.04 -20.56
CA THR A 172 -18.04 -20.17 -21.19
C THR A 172 -16.95 -19.82 -22.19
#